data_AF-A0A1V4XTZ5-F1
#
_entry.id   AF-A0A1V4XTZ5-F1
#
_cell.length_a   1.000
_cell.length_b   1.000
_cell.length_c   1.000
_cell.angle_alpha   90.00
_cell.angle_beta   90.00
_cell.angle_gamma   90.00
#
_symmetry.space_group_name_H-M   'P 1'
#
loop_
_entity.id
_entity.type
_entity.pdbx_description
1 polymer ?
#
loop_
_entity_poly.entity_id
_entity_poly.type
_entity_poly.pdbx_seq_one_letter_code
_entity_poly.pdbx_strand_id
1 'polypeptide(L)'
;MTVDEQLREMVKACGLPVRGSYRNAEVCMILGFSRATFCRLIDAWQPDDNGNPVVPYSLKSYMLRQERRVSWDELAAFLERNDTWERRYGMQDERQLTLL
;
A
#
# COMPACT_ATOMS: atom_id res chain seq x y z
N MET A 1 8.22 -7.33 -13.43
CA MET A 1 7.97 -5.98 -12.91
C MET A 1 8.43 -5.97 -11.48
N THR A 2 9.33 -5.05 -11.12
CA THR A 2 9.76 -4.88 -9.73
C THR A 2 8.66 -4.23 -8.89
N VAL A 3 8.71 -4.37 -7.57
CA VAL A 3 7.71 -3.74 -6.68
C VAL A 3 7.74 -2.21 -6.78
N ASP A 4 8.92 -1.63 -7.03
CA ASP A 4 9.07 -0.17 -7.26
C ASP A 4 8.36 0.28 -8.53
N GLU A 5 8.55 -0.45 -9.64
CA GLU A 5 7.85 -0.21 -10.90
C GLU A 5 6.33 -0.36 -10.73
N GLN A 6 5.89 -1.39 -10.00
CA GLN A 6 4.48 -1.61 -9.70
C GLN A 6 3.90 -0.43 -8.90
N LEU A 7 4.55 -0.01 -7.82
CA LEU A 7 4.10 1.11 -7.00
C LEU A 7 4.05 2.41 -7.82
N ARG A 8 5.01 2.61 -8.73
CA ARG A 8 5.03 3.75 -9.65
C ARG A 8 3.84 3.75 -10.59
N GLU A 9 3.48 2.61 -11.17
CA GLU A 9 2.30 2.50 -12.02
C GLU A 9 0.99 2.67 -11.22
N MET A 10 0.92 2.15 -9.98
CA MET A 10 -0.20 2.38 -9.06
C MET A 10 -0.42 3.88 -8.79
N VAL A 11 0.65 4.59 -8.45
CA VAL A 11 0.61 6.03 -8.15
C VAL A 11 0.16 6.82 -9.38
N LYS A 12 0.68 6.49 -10.56
CA LYS A 12 0.26 7.11 -11.82
C LYS A 12 -1.20 6.83 -12.14
N ALA A 13 -1.68 5.60 -11.93
CA ALA A 13 -3.07 5.21 -12.16
C ALA A 13 -4.06 6.01 -11.29
N CYS A 14 -3.62 6.44 -10.10
CA CYS A 14 -4.38 7.34 -9.23
C CYS A 14 -4.29 8.84 -9.62
N GLY A 15 -3.54 9.20 -10.67
CA GLY A 15 -3.31 10.58 -11.07
C GLY A 15 -2.43 11.37 -10.08
N LEU A 16 -1.66 10.67 -9.25
CA LEU A 16 -0.78 11.29 -8.25
C LEU A 16 0.64 11.43 -8.81
N PRO A 17 1.38 12.49 -8.45
CA PRO A 17 2.80 12.58 -8.78
C PRO A 17 3.62 11.64 -7.88
N VAL A 18 4.71 11.11 -8.43
CA VAL A 18 5.65 10.26 -7.68
C VAL A 18 6.38 11.10 -6.62
N ARG A 19 6.25 10.71 -5.35
CA ARG A 19 6.87 11.38 -4.19
C ARG A 19 7.45 10.34 -3.23
N GLY A 20 8.40 10.76 -2.39
CA GLY A 20 8.97 9.91 -1.34
C GLY A 20 8.02 9.61 -0.17
N SER A 21 6.86 10.25 -0.10
CA SER A 21 5.82 9.93 0.88
C SER A 21 4.44 10.41 0.45
N TYR A 22 3.41 9.75 0.99
CA TYR A 22 2.00 10.01 0.67
C TYR A 22 1.18 10.21 1.94
N ARG A 23 0.15 11.05 1.83
CA ARG A 23 -0.84 11.31 2.87
C ARG A 23 -1.78 10.12 3.04
N ASN A 24 -2.44 10.03 4.18
CA ASN A 24 -3.46 9.01 4.45
C ASN A 24 -4.48 8.81 3.31
N ALA A 25 -5.05 9.89 2.76
CA ALA A 25 -6.02 9.82 1.68
C ALA A 25 -5.40 9.28 0.39
N GLU A 26 -4.18 9.70 0.08
CA GLU A 26 -3.42 9.22 -1.08
C GLU A 26 -3.08 7.73 -0.95
N VAL A 27 -2.64 7.29 0.22
CA VAL A 27 -2.38 5.86 0.47
C VAL A 27 -3.65 5.02 0.33
N CYS A 28 -4.78 5.53 0.84
CA CYS A 28 -6.08 4.87 0.67
C CYS A 28 -6.47 4.76 -0.80
N MET A 29 -6.17 5.77 -1.63
CA MET A 29 -6.40 5.71 -3.08
C MET A 29 -5.48 4.70 -3.77
N ILE A 30 -4.18 4.76 -3.49
CA ILE A 30 -3.15 3.89 -4.09
C ILE A 30 -3.44 2.42 -3.79
N LEU A 31 -3.65 2.07 -2.53
CA LEU A 31 -3.90 0.69 -2.10
C LEU A 31 -5.38 0.29 -2.23
N GLY A 32 -6.26 1.27 -2.43
CA GLY A 32 -7.68 1.08 -2.65
C GLY A 32 -8.46 0.56 -1.42
N PHE A 33 -8.03 0.94 -0.23
CA PHE A 33 -8.70 0.59 1.03
C PHE A 33 -9.43 1.78 1.65
N SER A 34 -10.42 1.49 2.51
CA SER A 34 -11.12 2.54 3.26
C SER A 34 -10.21 3.20 4.30
N ARG A 35 -10.58 4.42 4.72
CA ARG A 35 -9.90 5.11 5.84
C ARG A 35 -9.89 4.27 7.13
N ALA A 36 -10.98 3.55 7.40
CA ALA A 36 -11.08 2.68 8.57
C ALA A 36 -10.09 1.52 8.51
N THR A 37 -9.94 0.89 7.34
CA THR A 37 -8.92 -0.14 7.10
C THR A 37 -7.53 0.44 7.33
N PHE A 38 -7.21 1.59 6.73
CA PHE A 38 -5.91 2.22 6.91
C PHE A 38 -5.57 2.51 8.37
N CYS A 39 -6.53 2.98 9.18
CA CYS A 39 -6.30 3.16 10.62
C CYS A 39 -5.95 1.82 11.30
N ARG A 40 -6.69 0.74 11.02
CA ARG A 40 -6.40 -0.59 11.57
C ARG A 40 -5.00 -1.08 11.20
N LEU A 41 -4.53 -0.84 9.97
CA LEU A 41 -3.19 -1.27 9.53
C LEU A 41 -2.08 -0.51 10.27
N ILE A 42 -2.28 0.76 10.58
CA ILE A 42 -1.32 1.55 11.36
C ILE A 42 -1.35 1.17 12.84
N ASP A 43 -2.54 0.98 13.40
CA ASP A 43 -2.69 0.61 14.81
C ASP A 43 -2.10 -0.79 15.08
N ALA A 44 -2.10 -1.66 14.08
CA ALA A 44 -1.46 -2.97 14.12
C ALA A 44 0.08 -2.91 13.95
N TRP A 45 0.66 -1.75 13.62
CA TRP A 45 2.09 -1.65 13.39
C TRP A 45 2.86 -1.65 14.70
N GLN A 46 3.66 -2.70 14.90
CA GLN A 46 4.58 -2.85 16.01
C GLN A 46 5.90 -3.41 15.46
N PRO A 47 7.04 -2.75 15.73
CA PRO A 47 8.34 -3.25 15.30
C PRO A 47 8.80 -4.40 16.20
N ASP A 48 9.47 -5.39 15.62
CA ASP A 48 10.30 -6.37 16.33
C ASP A 48 11.66 -5.75 16.72
N ASP A 49 12.53 -6.54 17.35
CA ASP A 49 13.88 -6.11 17.76
C ASP A 49 14.76 -5.67 16.57
N ASN A 50 14.42 -6.09 15.35
CA ASN A 50 15.12 -5.75 14.11
C ASN A 50 14.47 -4.59 13.35
N GLY A 51 13.38 -4.01 13.87
CA GLY A 51 12.63 -2.92 13.25
C GLY A 51 11.64 -3.35 12.16
N ASN A 52 11.39 -4.66 12.00
CA ASN A 52 10.43 -5.22 11.06
C ASN A 52 9.03 -5.31 11.69
N PRO A 53 7.95 -5.28 10.89
CA PRO A 53 6.62 -5.39 11.46
C PRO A 53 6.35 -6.81 12.00
N VAL A 54 5.96 -6.92 13.27
CA VAL A 54 5.48 -8.19 13.87
C VAL A 54 4.24 -8.70 13.13
N VAL A 55 3.38 -7.78 12.68
CA VAL A 55 2.18 -8.07 11.90
C VAL A 55 2.44 -7.73 10.42
N PRO A 56 2.54 -8.71 9.50
CA PRO A 56 3.01 -8.46 8.12
C PRO A 56 2.14 -7.47 7.32
N TYR A 57 0.84 -7.44 7.59
CA TYR A 57 -0.12 -6.53 6.96
C TYR A 57 -0.19 -5.15 7.63
N SER A 58 0.65 -4.85 8.61
CA SER A 58 0.68 -3.53 9.21
C SER A 58 1.44 -2.52 8.34
N LEU A 59 1.14 -1.24 8.54
CA LEU A 59 1.75 -0.12 7.81
C LEU A 59 2.49 0.82 8.76
N LYS A 60 3.79 0.96 8.53
CA LYS A 60 4.57 1.98 9.23
C LYS A 60 4.13 3.37 8.77
N SER A 61 3.87 4.26 9.72
CA SER A 61 3.57 5.66 9.41
C SER A 61 4.32 6.59 10.35
N TYR A 62 4.50 7.83 9.91
CA TYR A 62 5.10 8.88 10.71
C TYR A 62 4.30 10.17 10.60
N MET A 63 4.46 11.05 11.58
CA MET A 63 3.85 12.38 11.57
C MET A 63 4.82 13.38 10.96
N LEU A 64 4.39 14.09 9.92
CA LEU A 64 5.09 15.26 9.40
C LEU A 64 4.23 16.49 9.70
N ARG A 65 4.68 17.32 10.66
CA ARG A 65 3.89 18.40 11.26
C ARG A 65 2.61 17.83 11.89
N GLN A 66 1.46 18.00 11.22
CA GLN A 66 0.15 17.53 11.67
C GLN A 66 -0.46 16.49 10.72
N GLU A 67 0.27 16.08 9.68
CA GLU A 67 -0.21 15.10 8.71
C GLU A 67 0.51 13.76 8.90
N ARG A 68 -0.28 12.69 8.98
CA ARG A 68 0.24 11.33 8.96
C ARG A 68 0.62 10.93 7.53
N ARG A 69 1.83 10.38 7.38
CA ARG A 69 2.40 9.98 6.11
C ARG A 69 2.95 8.56 6.15
N VAL A 70 3.00 7.95 4.98
CA VAL A 70 3.68 6.66 4.72
C VAL A 70 4.76 6.93 3.68
N SER A 71 5.98 6.42 3.92
CA SER A 71 7.09 6.57 2.96
C SER A 71 6.89 5.67 1.75
N TRP A 72 7.57 6.03 0.66
CA TRP A 72 7.65 5.20 -0.53
C TRP A 72 8.18 3.79 -0.20
N ASP A 73 9.29 3.71 0.54
CA ASP A 73 9.92 2.45 0.91
C ASP A 73 8.99 1.54 1.72
N GLU A 74 8.19 2.12 2.62
CA GLU A 74 7.22 1.34 3.38
C GLU A 74 6.08 0.84 2.49
N LEU A 75 5.59 1.65 1.53
CA LEU A 75 4.57 1.19 0.58
C LEU A 75 5.10 0.06 -0.30
N ALA A 76 6.34 0.16 -0.77
CA ALA A 76 6.97 -0.89 -1.55
C ALA A 76 7.13 -2.16 -0.70
N ALA A 77 7.70 -2.05 0.50
CA ALA A 77 7.85 -3.18 1.41
C ALA A 77 6.49 -3.79 1.80
N PHE A 78 5.44 -2.97 1.96
CA PHE A 78 4.09 -3.44 2.22
C PHE A 78 3.53 -4.27 1.06
N LEU A 79 3.70 -3.79 -0.18
CA LEU A 79 3.28 -4.50 -1.38
C LEU A 79 4.01 -5.84 -1.52
N GLU A 80 5.33 -5.84 -1.28
CA GLU A 80 6.16 -7.04 -1.30
C GLU A 80 5.71 -8.07 -0.26
N ARG A 81 5.40 -7.64 0.97
CA ARG A 81 4.91 -8.52 2.04
C ARG A 81 3.52 -9.11 1.76
N ASN A 82 2.67 -8.40 1.03
CA ASN A 82 1.23 -8.70 1.00
C ASN A 82 0.69 -9.11 -0.39
N ASP A 83 1.52 -9.18 -1.44
CA ASP A 83 1.12 -9.46 -2.84
C ASP A 83 -0.19 -8.74 -3.24
N THR A 84 -0.29 -7.46 -2.87
CA THR A 84 -1.58 -6.76 -2.81
C THR A 84 -2.15 -6.45 -4.20
N TRP A 85 -1.29 -6.40 -5.22
CA TRP A 85 -1.66 -6.05 -6.60
C TRP A 85 -2.38 -7.16 -7.33
N GLU A 86 -1.91 -8.42 -7.22
CA GLU A 86 -2.57 -9.56 -7.86
C GLU A 86 -4.01 -9.73 -7.39
N ARG A 87 -4.30 -9.48 -6.10
CA ARG A 87 -5.67 -9.57 -5.59
C ARG A 87 -6.63 -8.53 -6.18
N ARG A 88 -6.14 -7.36 -6.57
CA ARG A 88 -6.99 -6.25 -7.04
C ARG A 88 -7.01 -6.08 -8.55
N TYR A 89 -5.89 -6.38 -9.22
CA TYR A 89 -5.72 -6.18 -10.66
C TYR A 89 -5.30 -7.47 -11.40
N GLY A 90 -4.91 -8.53 -10.68
CA GLY A 90 -4.58 -9.84 -11.28
C GLY A 90 -5.82 -10.64 -11.74
N MET A 91 -7.04 -10.21 -11.41
CA MET A 91 -8.29 -10.71 -12.01
C MET A 91 -8.64 -10.00 -13.34
N GLN A 92 -7.64 -9.69 -14.17
CA GLN A 92 -7.82 -9.34 -15.58
C GLN A 92 -7.38 -10.47 -16.52
N ASP A 93 -7.44 -11.72 -16.06
CA ASP A 93 -7.37 -12.87 -16.96
C ASP A 93 -8.79 -13.11 -17.52
N GLU A 94 -8.99 -12.77 -18.80
CA GLU A 94 -10.25 -12.80 -19.56
C GLU A 94 -10.95 -14.19 -19.54
N ARG A 95 -10.30 -15.22 -19.00
CA ARG A 95 -10.80 -16.60 -18.91
C ARG A 95 -11.87 -16.82 -17.84
N GLN A 96 -12.09 -15.88 -16.93
CA GLN A 96 -13.13 -15.99 -15.88
C GLN A 96 -14.48 -15.36 -16.26
N LEU A 97 -14.58 -14.65 -17.39
CA LEU A 97 -15.85 -14.05 -17.87
C LEU A 97 -16.75 -15.02 -18.66
N THR A 98 -16.34 -16.28 -18.84
CA THR A 98 -17.07 -17.27 -19.64
C THR A 98 -17.90 -18.26 -18.83
N LEU A 99 -18.19 -17.98 -17.55
CA LEU A 99 -19.01 -18.86 -16.69
C LEU A 99 -20.05 -18.07 -15.87
N LEU A 100 -20.84 -17.23 -16.53
CA LEU A 100 -22.17 -16.82 -16.07
C LEU A 100 -23.18 -16.95 -17.22
#